data_AF-A0A959M357-F1
#
_entry.id   AF-A0A959M357-F1
#
_cell.length_a   1.000
_cell.length_b   1.000
_cell.length_c   1.000
_cell.angle_alpha   90.00
_cell.angle_beta   90.00
_cell.angle_gamma   90.00
#
_symmetry.space_group_name_H-M   'P 1'
#
loop_
_entity.id
_entity.type
_entity.pdbx_description
1 polymer ?
#
loop_
_entity_poly.entity_id
_entity_poly.type
_entity_poly.pdbx_seq_one_letter_code
_entity_poly.pdbx_strand_id
1 'polypeptide(L)'
;MRIFLFTLMLAFLTPFISKAQSHTVNQFYRTHKKTEDVRNIKLPGFLIRFGTNIAKRHADDAMEKEALGMAGQIKKMRLMVAENGGAIPA
;
A
#
# COMPACT_ATOMS: atom_id res chain seq x y z
N MET A 1 -26.16 24.95 7.57
CA MET A 1 -27.10 23.82 7.34
C MET A 1 -26.67 22.88 6.21
N ARG A 2 -26.24 23.37 5.04
CA ARG A 2 -25.84 22.52 3.90
C ARG A 2 -24.65 21.59 4.20
N ILE A 3 -23.59 22.08 4.85
CA ILE A 3 -22.41 21.27 5.21
C ILE A 3 -22.77 20.13 6.16
N PHE A 4 -23.65 20.38 7.13
CA PHE A 4 -24.13 19.37 8.08
C PHE A 4 -24.93 18.25 7.38
N LEU A 5 -25.72 18.62 6.37
CA LEU A 5 -26.43 17.65 5.53
C LEU A 5 -25.47 16.78 4.70
N PHE A 6 -24.41 17.38 4.16
CA PHE A 6 -23.38 16.62 3.44
C PHE A 6 -22.62 15.64 4.33
N THR A 7 -22.21 16.05 5.54
CA THR A 7 -21.55 15.14 6.49
C THR A 7 -22.48 14.02 6.96
N LEU A 8 -23.78 14.31 7.19
CA LEU A 8 -24.77 13.29 7.54
C LEU A 8 -24.96 12.27 6.41
N MET A 9 -25.02 12.74 5.15
CA MET A 9 -25.16 11.88 3.98
C MET A 9 -23.93 10.98 3.79
N LEU A 10 -22.72 11.52 3.98
CA LEU A 10 -21.47 10.76 3.94
C LEU A 10 -21.44 9.70 5.05
N ALA A 11 -21.81 10.06 6.29
CA ALA A 11 -21.86 9.13 7.40
C ALA A 11 -22.83 7.97 7.14
N PHE A 12 -24.00 8.26 6.54
CA PHE A 12 -24.99 7.23 6.21
C PHE A 12 -24.55 6.27 5.09
N LEU A 13 -23.70 6.71 4.18
CA LEU A 13 -23.19 5.91 3.05
C LEU A 13 -22.01 4.99 3.43
N THR A 14 -21.24 5.32 4.47
CA THR A 14 -20.07 4.53 4.91
C THR A 14 -20.34 3.04 5.22
N PRO A 15 -21.44 2.62 5.90
CA PRO A 15 -21.68 1.20 6.16
C PRO A 15 -22.02 0.40 4.91
N PHE A 16 -22.60 1.02 3.88
CA PHE A 16 -22.93 0.35 2.61
C PHE A 16 -21.68 0.10 1.76
N ILE A 17 -20.71 1.02 1.77
CA ILE A 17 -19.42 0.86 1.06
C ILE A 17 -18.56 -0.24 1.72
N SER A 18 -18.65 -0.38 3.04
CA SER A 18 -17.89 -1.37 3.80
C SER A 18 -18.24 -2.82 3.43
N LYS A 19 -19.47 -3.08 2.94
CA LYS A 19 -19.90 -4.42 2.50
C LYS A 19 -19.35 -4.84 1.13
N ALA A 20 -18.89 -3.89 0.29
CA ALA A 20 -18.30 -4.20 -1.01
C ALA A 20 -16.86 -4.74 -0.89
N GLN A 21 -16.17 -4.49 0.24
CA GLN A 21 -14.81 -4.94 0.50
C GLN A 21 -14.78 -6.20 1.38
N SER A 22 -15.45 -7.27 0.97
CA SER A 22 -15.35 -8.54 1.71
C SER A 22 -13.93 -9.13 1.55
N HIS A 23 -13.37 -9.70 2.63
CA HIS A 23 -12.05 -10.33 2.60
C HIS A 23 -11.96 -11.38 1.48
N THR A 24 -13.05 -12.12 1.25
CA THR A 24 -13.17 -13.14 0.21
C THR A 24 -13.11 -12.56 -1.20
N VAL A 25 -13.80 -11.45 -1.47
CA VAL A 25 -13.77 -10.77 -2.78
C VAL A 25 -12.37 -10.20 -3.04
N ASN A 26 -11.76 -9.58 -2.03
CA ASN A 26 -10.38 -9.09 -2.12
C ASN A 26 -9.36 -10.22 -2.29
N GLN A 27 -9.59 -11.39 -1.69
CA GLN A 27 -8.75 -12.57 -1.85
C GLN A 27 -8.90 -13.19 -3.24
N PHE A 28 -10.13 -13.26 -3.76
CA PHE A 28 -10.42 -13.72 -5.11
C PHE A 28 -9.68 -12.86 -6.15
N TYR A 29 -9.82 -11.54 -6.09
CA TYR A 29 -9.08 -10.63 -7.00
C TYR A 29 -7.57 -10.69 -6.80
N ARG A 30 -7.06 -10.89 -5.58
CA ARG A 30 -5.61 -11.06 -5.38
C ARG A 30 -5.05 -12.39 -5.89
N THR A 31 -5.89 -13.41 -6.08
CA THR A 31 -5.47 -14.77 -6.40
C THR A 31 -5.68 -15.08 -7.88
N HIS A 32 -6.78 -14.61 -8.47
CA HIS A 32 -7.20 -14.95 -9.84
C HIS A 32 -6.97 -13.83 -10.88
N LYS A 33 -6.58 -12.62 -10.43
CA LYS A 33 -6.30 -11.47 -11.32
C LYS A 33 -4.81 -11.34 -11.62
N LYS A 34 -4.09 -12.47 -11.62
CA LYS A 34 -2.68 -12.53 -12.01
C LYS A 34 -2.62 -12.80 -13.51
N THR A 35 -2.52 -11.74 -14.29
CA THR A 35 -2.09 -11.83 -15.69
C THR A 35 -0.63 -12.30 -15.70
N GLU A 36 -0.20 -13.09 -16.70
CA GLU A 36 1.16 -13.64 -16.76
C GLU A 36 2.24 -12.55 -16.65
N ASP A 37 1.94 -11.34 -17.13
CA ASP A 37 2.85 -10.20 -17.13
C ASP A 37 2.86 -9.38 -15.82
N VAL A 38 2.02 -9.72 -14.84
CA VAL A 38 1.89 -8.94 -13.58
C VAL A 38 2.49 -9.69 -12.40
N ARG A 39 3.64 -9.22 -11.92
CA ARG A 39 4.32 -9.73 -10.73
C ARG A 39 3.93 -8.93 -9.49
N ASN A 40 3.58 -9.65 -8.42
CA ASN A 40 3.27 -9.07 -7.12
C ASN A 40 4.35 -9.44 -6.11
N ILE A 41 5.17 -8.47 -5.74
CA ILE A 41 6.30 -8.64 -4.83
C ILE A 41 5.86 -8.14 -3.44
N LYS A 42 5.97 -8.99 -2.43
CA LYS A 42 5.77 -8.59 -1.03
C LYS A 42 7.14 -8.45 -0.38
N LEU A 43 7.45 -7.26 0.09
CA LEU A 43 8.66 -6.99 0.86
C LEU A 43 8.29 -6.96 2.36
N PRO A 44 8.76 -7.93 3.17
CA PRO A 44 8.63 -7.89 4.62
C PRO A 44 9.30 -6.65 5.22
N GLY A 45 8.69 -6.05 6.23
CA GLY A 45 9.24 -4.86 6.88
C GLY A 45 10.61 -5.07 7.53
N PHE A 46 10.97 -6.30 7.92
CA PHE A 46 12.30 -6.57 8.46
C PHE A 46 13.41 -6.38 7.40
N LEU A 47 13.14 -6.67 6.13
CA LEU A 47 14.08 -6.42 5.04
C LEU A 47 14.24 -4.93 4.75
N ILE A 48 13.12 -4.18 4.79
CA ILE A 48 13.15 -2.72 4.65
C ILE A 48 13.97 -2.11 5.78
N ARG A 49 13.68 -2.49 7.03
CA ARG A 49 14.41 -2.02 8.21
C ARG A 49 15.90 -2.37 8.14
N PHE A 50 16.25 -3.56 7.67
CA PHE A 50 17.64 -3.96 7.48
C PHE A 50 18.34 -3.07 6.46
N GLY A 51 17.74 -2.88 5.28
CA GLY A 51 18.28 -2.00 4.23
C GLY A 51 18.42 -0.55 4.70
N THR A 52 17.41 -0.01 5.36
CA THR A 52 17.47 1.37 5.89
C THR A 52 18.54 1.53 6.96
N ASN A 53 18.76 0.53 7.81
CA ASN A 53 19.83 0.58 8.81
C ASN A 53 21.22 0.60 8.17
N ILE A 54 21.43 -0.14 7.07
CA ILE A 54 22.68 -0.09 6.30
C ILE A 54 22.85 1.28 5.65
N ALA A 55 21.80 1.79 5.00
CA ALA A 55 21.82 3.10 4.35
C ALA A 55 22.09 4.23 5.35
N LYS A 56 21.52 4.19 6.57
CA LYS A 56 21.74 5.19 7.63
C LYS A 56 23.20 5.30 8.07
N ARG A 57 23.98 4.22 7.94
CA ARG A 57 25.42 4.22 8.26
C ARG A 57 26.26 4.93 7.20
N HIS A 58 25.75 5.08 5.98
CA HIS A 58 26.42 5.70 4.85
C HIS A 58 25.85 7.08 4.49
N ALA A 59 24.75 7.49 5.13
CA ALA A 59 24.22 8.84 5.01
C ALA A 59 25.09 9.82 5.80
N ASP A 60 25.44 10.94 5.19
CA ASP A 60 26.23 11.98 5.86
C ASP A 60 25.32 13.01 6.53
N ASP A 61 24.20 13.35 5.87
CA ASP A 61 23.30 14.39 6.32
C ASP A 61 22.26 13.92 7.37
N ALA A 62 21.86 14.86 8.22
CA ALA A 62 20.86 14.62 9.26
C ALA A 62 19.47 14.36 8.67
N MET A 63 19.09 15.07 7.59
CA MET A 63 17.79 14.92 6.95
C MET A 63 17.67 13.53 6.30
N GLU A 64 18.73 13.05 5.63
CA GLU A 64 18.77 11.72 5.04
C GLU A 64 18.63 10.61 6.11
N LYS A 65 19.32 10.75 7.24
CA LYS A 65 19.21 9.81 8.36
C LYS A 65 17.80 9.76 8.95
N GLU A 66 17.12 10.90 8.98
CA GLU A 66 15.74 11.00 9.46
C GLU A 66 14.78 10.32 8.48
N ALA A 67 14.88 10.65 7.19
CA ALA A 67 14.07 10.05 6.13
C ALA A 67 14.22 8.52 6.09
N LEU A 68 15.44 8.01 6.21
CA LEU A 68 15.71 6.57 6.30
C LEU A 68 15.17 5.96 7.61
N GLY A 69 15.12 6.74 8.70
CA GLY A 69 14.49 6.34 9.94
C GLY A 69 12.99 6.11 9.78
N MET A 70 12.31 7.01 9.08
CA MET A 70 10.88 6.90 8.75
C MET A 70 10.63 5.70 7.81
N ALA A 71 11.46 5.54 6.79
CA ALA A 71 11.37 4.40 5.86
C ALA A 71 11.50 3.04 6.59
N GLY A 72 12.35 2.97 7.62
CA GLY A 72 12.53 1.76 8.43
C GLY A 72 11.32 1.35 9.27
N GLN A 73 10.32 2.23 9.44
CA GLN A 73 9.08 1.93 10.15
C GLN A 73 8.02 1.24 9.27
N ILE A 74 8.27 1.12 7.95
CA ILE A 74 7.36 0.45 7.03
C ILE A 74 7.29 -1.05 7.37
N LYS A 75 6.16 -1.49 7.92
CA LYS A 75 5.96 -2.90 8.35
C LYS A 75 5.85 -3.89 7.18
N LYS A 76 5.38 -3.42 6.03
CA LYS A 76 5.17 -4.25 4.84
C LYS A 76 5.01 -3.35 3.62
N MET A 77 5.70 -3.69 2.55
CA MET A 77 5.50 -3.07 1.24
C MET A 77 5.01 -4.13 0.25
N ARG A 78 4.10 -3.72 -0.63
CA ARG A 78 3.66 -4.56 -1.75
C ARG A 78 3.86 -3.75 -3.01
N LEU A 79 4.68 -4.29 -3.91
CA LEU A 79 4.94 -3.73 -5.21
C LEU A 79 4.28 -4.60 -6.26
N MET A 80 3.63 -3.95 -7.22
CA MET A 80 3.06 -4.62 -8.38
C MET A 80 3.79 -4.10 -9.60
N VAL A 81 4.39 -5.01 -10.35
CA VAL A 81 5.14 -4.71 -11.56
C VAL A 81 4.43 -5.38 -12.71
N ALA A 82 4.03 -4.61 -13.72
CA ALA A 82 3.53 -5.12 -14.97
C ALA A 82 4.64 -5.00 -16.01
N GLU A 83 5.09 -6.13 -16.57
CA GLU A 83 6.00 -6.13 -17.70
C GLU A 83 5.26 -5.62 -18.95
N ASN A 84 5.94 -4.82 -19.79
CA ASN A 84 5.44 -4.30 -21.07
C ASN A 84 4.12 -3.51 -21.03
N GLY A 85 3.85 -2.78 -19.95
CA GLY A 85 2.63 -1.97 -19.84
C GLY A 85 1.34 -2.80 -19.75
N GLY A 86 1.46 -4.07 -19.37
CA GLY A 86 0.32 -4.95 -19.13
C GLY A 86 -0.71 -4.28 -18.22
N ALA A 87 -1.98 -4.36 -18.63
CA ALA A 87 -3.07 -3.67 -17.93
C ALA A 87 -3.11 -4.12 -16.46
N ILE A 88 -2.86 -3.19 -15.55
CA ILE A 88 -3.03 -3.40 -14.13
C ILE A 88 -4.53 -3.60 -13.88
N PRO A 89 -4.96 -4.77 -13.44
CA PRO A 89 -6.38 -5.02 -13.35
C PRO A 89 -6.95 -4.34 -12.11
N ALA A 90 -7.59 -3.18 -12.30
CA ALA A 90 -8.19 -2.30 -11.27
C ALA A 90 -9.26 -3.00 -10.43
#